data_AF-A0A9E2JPU4-F1
#
_entry.id   AF-A0A9E2JPU4-F1
#
_cell.length_a   1.000
_cell.length_b   1.000
_cell.length_c   1.000
_cell.angle_alpha   90.00
_cell.angle_beta   90.00
_cell.angle_gamma   90.00
#
_symmetry.space_group_name_H-M   'P 1'
#
loop_
_entity.id
_entity.type
_entity.pdbx_description
1 polymer ?
#
loop_
_entity_poly.entity_id
_entity_poly.type
_entity_poly.pdbx_seq_one_letter_code
_entity_poly.pdbx_strand_id
1 'polypeptide(L)' 'LDVALVSLSALVLADRQLGGAVDWIEVGAPQQTEAVPMQGAETLAGAVLPVTIFYETTDNPME' A
#
# COMPACT_ATOMS: atom_id res chain seq x y z
N LEU A 1 -11.94 3.68 7.98
CA LEU A 1 -11.01 3.28 6.89
C LEU A 1 -10.23 4.50 6.39
N ASP A 2 -10.89 5.62 6.09
CA ASP A 2 -10.26 6.85 5.58
C ASP A 2 -9.09 7.36 6.42
N VAL A 3 -9.28 7.51 7.74
CA VAL A 3 -8.21 7.94 8.66
C VAL A 3 -7.00 7.00 8.58
N ALA A 4 -7.23 5.68 8.48
CA ALA A 4 -6.14 4.71 8.37
C ALA A 4 -5.41 4.83 7.03
N LEU A 5 -6.12 5.05 5.92
CA LEU A 5 -5.52 5.28 4.61
C LEU A 5 -4.66 6.56 4.60
N VAL A 6 -5.16 7.63 5.21
CA VAL A 6 -4.42 8.90 5.35
C VAL A 6 -3.18 8.71 6.21
N SER A 7 -3.28 8.03 7.35
CA SER A 7 -2.11 7.78 8.21
C SER A 7 -1.07 6.89 7.53
N LEU A 8 -1.50 5.83 6.83
CA LEU A 8 -0.59 4.94 6.09
C LEU A 8 0.13 5.67 4.96
N SER A 9 -0.61 6.41 4.14
CA SER A 9 0.00 7.22 3.07
C SER A 9 0.96 8.26 3.63
N ALA A 10 0.62 8.96 4.71
CA ALA A 10 1.53 9.91 5.36
C ALA A 10 2.82 9.26 5.86
N LEU A 11 2.74 8.04 6.43
CA LEU A 11 3.92 7.30 6.89
C LEU A 11 4.85 6.94 5.73
N VAL A 12 4.29 6.42 4.62
CA VAL A 12 5.05 6.07 3.41
C VAL A 12 5.65 7.32 2.76
N LEU A 13 4.92 8.44 2.76
CA LEU A 13 5.40 9.69 2.20
C LEU A 13 6.49 10.35 3.05
N ALA A 14 6.52 10.07 4.36
CA ALA A 14 7.58 10.53 5.26
C ALA A 14 8.91 9.80 5.03
N ASP A 15 8.88 8.55 4.57
CA ASP A 15 10.06 7.79 4.15
C ASP A 15 9.76 6.96 2.90
N ARG A 16 9.99 7.57 1.74
CA ARG A 16 9.76 6.95 0.43
C ARG A 16 10.84 5.94 0.02
N GLN A 17 11.92 5.82 0.78
CA GLN A 17 12.97 4.83 0.55
C GLN A 17 12.81 3.61 1.48
N LEU A 18 11.88 3.70 2.44
CA LEU A 18 11.60 2.65 3.43
C LEU A 18 12.89 2.15 4.09
N GLY A 19 13.67 3.08 4.62
CA GLY A 19 14.98 2.79 5.22
C GLY A 19 16.06 2.31 4.24
N GLY A 20 15.92 2.62 2.94
CA GLY A 20 16.84 2.19 1.87
C GLY A 20 16.55 0.81 1.30
N ALA A 21 15.40 0.20 1.64
CA ALA A 21 14.97 -1.07 1.08
C ALA A 21 14.52 -0.95 -0.39
N VAL A 22 14.12 0.25 -0.81
CA VAL A 22 13.66 0.57 -2.17
C VAL A 22 14.18 1.94 -2.58
N ASP A 23 14.32 2.17 -3.89
CA ASP A 23 14.80 3.46 -4.38
C ASP A 23 13.73 4.55 -4.29
N TRP A 24 12.49 4.17 -4.58
CA TRP A 24 11.36 5.10 -4.53
C TRP A 24 10.01 4.41 -4.40
N ILE A 25 9.08 5.08 -3.71
CA ILE A 25 7.69 4.68 -3.61
C ILE A 25 6.77 5.80 -4.15
N GLU A 26 5.82 5.41 -5.00
CA GLU A 26 4.71 6.24 -5.45
C GLU A 26 3.39 5.71 -4.88
N VAL A 27 2.70 6.56 -4.10
CA VAL A 27 1.41 6.23 -3.50
C VAL A 27 0.29 6.68 -4.43
N GLY A 28 -0.57 5.74 -4.82
CA GLY A 28 -1.73 6.01 -5.66
C GLY A 28 -2.96 6.47 -4.87
N ALA A 29 -4.04 6.78 -5.59
CA ALA A 29 -5.32 7.12 -4.97
C ALA A 29 -5.97 5.87 -4.34
N PRO A 30 -6.63 5.99 -3.17
CA PRO A 30 -7.38 4.89 -2.59
C PRO A 30 -8.44 4.34 -3.55
N GLN A 31 -8.56 3.03 -3.62
CA GLN A 31 -9.62 2.37 -4.36
C GLN A 31 -10.92 2.34 -3.54
N GLN A 32 -12.03 1.98 -4.18
CA GLN A 32 -13.31 1.87 -3.49
C GLN A 32 -13.23 0.88 -2.32
N THR A 33 -13.85 1.25 -1.20
CA THR A 33 -14.01 0.37 -0.05
C THR A 33 -14.93 -0.79 -0.41
N GLU A 34 -14.48 -2.00 -0.15
CA GLU A 34 -15.29 -3.20 -0.34
C GLU A 34 -15.92 -3.62 0.99
N ALA A 35 -17.20 -3.97 0.95
CA ALA A 35 -17.92 -4.53 2.08
C ALA A 35 -18.41 -5.92 1.71
N VAL A 36 -17.89 -6.94 2.38
CA VAL A 36 -18.25 -8.33 2.16
C VAL A 36 -19.24 -8.75 3.26
N PRO A 37 -20.52 -9.01 2.92
CA PRO A 37 -21.49 -9.46 3.90
C PRO A 37 -21.14 -10.86 4.39
N MET A 38 -21.16 -11.07 5.70
CA MET A 38 -20.85 -12.35 6.34
C MET A 38 -22.11 -12.92 7.00
N GLN A 39 -22.37 -14.22 6.85
CA GLN A 39 -23.55 -14.83 7.45
C GLN A 39 -23.33 -15.09 8.95
N GLY A 40 -24.20 -14.52 9.79
CA GLY A 40 -24.15 -14.72 11.26
C GLY A 40 -23.03 -13.97 11.98
N ALA A 41 -22.34 -13.05 11.29
CA ALA A 41 -21.28 -12.21 11.83
C ALA A 41 -21.41 -10.77 11.30
N GLU A 42 -20.58 -9.86 11.82
CA GLU A 42 -20.50 -8.49 11.31
C GLU A 42 -19.89 -8.46 9.90
N THR A 43 -20.35 -7.54 9.06
CA THR A 43 -19.85 -7.31 7.71
C THR A 43 -18.38 -6.91 7.73
N LEU A 44 -17.57 -7.54 6.89
CA LEU A 44 -16.16 -7.19 6.75
C LEU A 44 -16.02 -5.99 5.80
N ALA A 45 -15.49 -4.87 6.29
CA ALA A 45 -15.17 -3.70 5.46
C ALA A 45 -13.66 -3.57 5.28
N GLY A 46 -13.23 -3.41 4.03
CA GLY A 46 -11.83 -3.25 3.64
C GLY A 46 -11.61 -2.05 2.71
N ALA A 47 -10.37 -1.58 2.65
CA ALA A 47 -9.96 -0.54 1.72
C ALA A 47 -8.57 -0.87 1.16
N VAL A 48 -8.31 -0.45 -0.08
CA VAL A 48 -7.03 -0.71 -0.77
C VAL A 48 -6.36 0.62 -1.12
N LEU A 49 -5.11 0.76 -0.72
CA LEU A 49 -4.22 1.86 -1.13
C LEU A 49 -3.17 1.29 -2.08
N PRO A 50 -3.27 1.51 -3.40
CA PRO A 50 -2.29 1.03 -4.36
C PRO A 50 -0.97 1.78 -4.20
N VAL A 51 0.14 1.05 -4.27
CA VAL A 51 1.49 1.59 -4.12
C VAL A 51 2.39 0.98 -5.20
N THR A 52 3.12 1.83 -5.93
CA THR A 52 4.13 1.42 -6.91
C THR A 52 5.51 1.60 -6.30
N ILE A 53 6.35 0.56 -6.41
CA ILE A 53 7.70 0.55 -5.87
C ILE A 53 8.70 0.47 -7.02
N PHE A 54 9.69 1.35 -7.00
CA PHE A 54 10.83 1.35 -7.90
C PHE A 54 12.05 0.92 -7.11
N TYR A 55 12.75 -0.10 -7.62
CA TYR A 55 13.98 -0.59 -7.03
C TYR A 55 14.87 -1.18 -8.12
N GLU A 56 16.17 -1.00 -7.99
CA GLU A 56 17.19 -1.67 -8.79
C GLU A 56 17.60 -2.99 -8.13
N THR A 57 17.66 -4.06 -8.92
CA THR A 57 18.20 -5.35 -8.49
C THR A 57 19.60 -5.53 -9.08
N THR A 58 20.61 -5.64 -8.22
CA THR A 58 21.98 -5.97 -8.66
C THR A 58 22.15 -7.41 -9.11
N ASP A 59 21.16 -8.27 -8.82
CA ASP A 59 21.16 -9.68 -9.21
C ASP A 59 20.28 -9.83 -10.46
N ASN A 60 20.88 -9.61 -11.64
CA ASN A 60 20.26 -9.99 -12.90
C ASN A 60 20.55 -11.49 -13.14
N PRO A 61 19.58 -12.41 -13.00
CA PRO A 61 19.81 -13.83 -13.25
C PRO A 61 20.08 -14.17 -14.73
N MET A 62 20.07 -13.17 -15.61
CA MET A 62 20.37 -13.27 -17.05
C MET A 62 21.76 -12.72 -17.43
N GLU A 63 22.58 -12.24 -16.48
CA GLU A 63 24.03 -12.02 -16.70
C GLU A 63 24.87 -13.23 -16.29
#